data_AF-A0A1B6JPM8-F1
#
_entry.id   AF-A0A1B6JPM8-F1
#
_cell.length_a   1.000
_cell.length_b   1.000
_cell.length_c   1.000
_cell.angle_alpha   90.00
_cell.angle_beta   90.00
_cell.angle_gamma   90.00
#
_symmetry.space_group_name_H-M   'P 1'
#
loop_
_entity.id
_entity.type
_entity.pdbx_description
1 polymer ?
#
loop_
_entity_poly.entity_id
_entity_poly.type
_entity_poly.pdbx_seq_one_letter_code
_entity_poly.pdbx_strand_id
1 'polypeptide(L)'
;GGPGTTPTISLSQSQIQDLIRQAEISNAERLLRIQTVCRKYNLGLYRDTSAPPAFKHPPTPQYGVFYIDLIHKIALCPVYKAASSSWLYNLCLLGGYEETQLAEVNRTQQLSVLARKVFPELEYPQAEEALQSSLKLLVVRHPLERLLSAYRDKLE
;
A
#
# COMPACT_ATOMS: atom_id res chain seq x y z
N GLY A 1 10.80 35.70 9.44
CA GLY A 1 10.48 34.76 8.34
C GLY A 1 9.11 34.21 8.61
N GLY A 2 8.14 34.50 7.77
CA GLY A 2 6.75 34.04 7.94
C GLY A 2 6.59 32.56 7.59
N PRO A 3 5.58 31.87 8.17
CA PRO A 3 5.28 30.49 7.83
C PRO A 3 4.83 30.42 6.38
N GLY A 4 5.57 29.68 5.56
CA GLY A 4 5.20 29.41 4.18
C GLY A 4 3.90 28.61 4.14
N THR A 5 2.82 29.27 3.73
CA THR A 5 1.56 28.62 3.38
C THR A 5 1.83 27.65 2.24
N THR A 6 1.74 26.35 2.53
CA THR A 6 1.74 25.30 1.50
C THR A 6 0.55 25.58 0.59
N PRO A 7 0.73 25.69 -0.74
CA PRO A 7 -0.39 25.99 -1.63
C PRO A 7 -1.39 24.83 -1.58
N THR A 8 -2.55 25.07 -0.99
CA THR A 8 -3.69 24.15 -1.04
C THR A 8 -4.21 24.15 -2.47
N ILE A 9 -3.90 23.10 -3.23
CA ILE A 9 -4.45 22.92 -4.58
C ILE A 9 -5.94 22.60 -4.41
N SER A 10 -6.81 23.59 -4.58
CA SER A 10 -8.26 23.35 -4.62
C SER A 10 -8.64 22.87 -6.02
N LEU A 11 -8.82 21.56 -6.18
CA LEU A 11 -9.34 20.98 -7.42
C LEU A 11 -10.85 21.19 -7.51
N SER A 12 -11.36 21.53 -8.69
CA SER A 12 -12.79 21.55 -8.95
C SER A 12 -13.36 20.12 -8.95
N GLN A 13 -14.68 20.01 -8.76
CA GLN A 13 -15.35 18.71 -8.83
C GLN A 13 -15.12 18.01 -10.19
N SER A 14 -15.13 18.77 -11.30
CA SER A 14 -14.86 18.21 -12.63
C SER A 14 -13.44 17.66 -12.74
N GLN A 15 -12.44 18.39 -12.22
CA GLN A 15 -11.05 17.94 -12.23
C GLN A 15 -10.85 16.66 -11.41
N ILE A 16 -11.53 16.54 -10.26
CA ILE A 16 -11.50 15.32 -9.45
C ILE A 16 -12.10 14.14 -10.23
N GLN A 17 -13.25 14.33 -10.89
CA GLN A 17 -13.87 13.29 -11.69
C GLN A 17 -12.96 12.84 -12.86
N ASP A 18 -12.30 13.79 -13.52
CA ASP A 18 -11.36 13.48 -14.60
C ASP A 18 -10.16 12.68 -14.09
N LEU A 19 -9.59 13.05 -12.93
CA LEU A 19 -8.48 12.31 -12.32
C LEU A 19 -8.89 10.90 -11.89
N ILE A 20 -10.09 10.73 -11.31
CA ILE A 20 -10.63 9.42 -10.96
C ILE A 20 -10.76 8.57 -12.22
N ARG A 21 -11.37 9.09 -13.28
CA ARG A 21 -11.55 8.38 -14.55
C ARG A 21 -10.20 7.96 -15.15
N GLN A 22 -9.21 8.84 -15.15
CA GLN A 22 -7.87 8.52 -15.64
C GLN A 22 -7.20 7.42 -14.79
N ALA A 23 -7.34 7.50 -13.47
CA ALA A 23 -6.81 6.49 -12.56
C ALA A 23 -7.49 5.12 -12.76
N GLU A 24 -8.80 5.09 -13.00
CA GLU A 24 -9.55 3.86 -13.29
C GLU A 24 -9.07 3.20 -14.58
N ILE A 25 -8.91 3.97 -15.66
CA ILE A 25 -8.39 3.47 -16.94
C ILE A 25 -6.98 2.90 -16.75
N SER A 26 -6.09 3.65 -16.09
CA SER A 26 -4.72 3.18 -15.84
C SER A 26 -4.70 1.92 -14.96
N ASN A 27 -5.55 1.85 -13.93
CA ASN A 27 -5.64 0.67 -13.08
C ASN A 27 -6.18 -0.55 -13.83
N ALA A 28 -7.15 -0.38 -14.72
CA ALA A 28 -7.65 -1.47 -15.56
C ALA A 28 -6.54 -2.07 -16.44
N GLU A 29 -5.74 -1.22 -17.10
CA GLU A 29 -4.60 -1.67 -17.89
C GLU A 29 -3.55 -2.40 -17.05
N ARG A 30 -3.27 -1.89 -15.85
CA ARG A 30 -2.32 -2.50 -14.91
C ARG A 30 -2.81 -3.86 -14.42
N LEU A 31 -4.10 -3.99 -14.10
CA LEU A 31 -4.70 -5.26 -13.71
C LEU A 31 -4.58 -6.28 -14.84
N LEU A 32 -4.90 -5.90 -16.09
CA LEU A 32 -4.73 -6.77 -17.24
C LEU A 32 -3.28 -7.23 -17.42
N ARG A 33 -2.32 -6.32 -17.24
CA ARG A 33 -0.88 -6.64 -17.29
C ARG A 33 -0.50 -7.63 -16.19
N ILE A 34 -0.95 -7.40 -14.95
CA ILE A 34 -0.68 -8.32 -13.83
C ILE A 34 -1.22 -9.71 -14.14
N GLN A 35 -2.47 -9.82 -14.59
CA GLN A 35 -3.06 -11.12 -14.95
C GLN A 35 -2.26 -11.82 -16.05
N THR A 36 -1.88 -11.09 -17.09
CA THR A 36 -1.09 -11.61 -18.22
C THR A 36 0.28 -12.13 -17.75
N VAL A 37 0.99 -11.36 -16.94
CA VAL A 37 2.30 -11.72 -16.39
C VAL A 37 2.18 -12.91 -15.44
N CYS A 38 1.21 -12.89 -14.51
CA CYS A 38 1.03 -13.98 -13.56
C CYS A 38 0.68 -15.31 -14.26
N ARG A 39 -0.13 -15.30 -15.32
CA ARG A 39 -0.38 -16.50 -16.14
C ARG A 39 0.87 -16.97 -16.85
N LYS A 40 1.57 -16.06 -17.54
CA LYS A 40 2.81 -16.38 -18.27
C LYS A 40 3.85 -17.07 -17.39
N TYR A 41 3.92 -16.65 -16.12
CA TYR A 41 4.94 -17.11 -15.18
C TYR A 41 4.42 -18.09 -14.11
N ASN A 42 3.19 -18.60 -14.27
CA ASN A 42 2.59 -19.58 -13.37
C ASN A 42 2.54 -19.12 -11.89
N LEU A 43 2.13 -17.87 -11.65
CA LEU A 43 2.19 -17.20 -10.34
C LEU A 43 0.82 -17.11 -9.66
N GLY A 44 0.84 -17.18 -8.32
CA GLY A 44 -0.31 -16.87 -7.48
C GLY A 44 -1.53 -17.75 -7.80
N LEU A 45 -2.68 -17.10 -8.01
CA LEU A 45 -3.96 -17.77 -8.34
C LEU A 45 -3.94 -18.52 -9.68
N TYR A 46 -2.96 -18.24 -10.54
CA TYR A 46 -2.82 -18.89 -11.85
C TYR A 46 -1.82 -20.04 -11.83
N ARG A 47 -1.32 -20.40 -10.65
CA ARG A 47 -0.31 -21.44 -10.50
C ARG A 47 -0.93 -22.83 -10.72
N ASP A 48 -0.43 -23.52 -11.73
CA ASP A 48 -0.55 -24.95 -11.93
C ASP A 48 0.58 -25.68 -11.18
N THR A 49 0.22 -26.61 -10.29
CA THR A 49 1.15 -27.42 -9.50
C THR A 49 1.83 -28.53 -10.30
N SER A 50 1.37 -28.81 -11.52
CA SER A 50 1.96 -29.82 -12.40
C SER A 50 3.31 -29.39 -12.99
N ALA A 51 3.55 -28.08 -13.10
CA ALA A 51 4.79 -27.52 -13.64
C ALA A 51 5.73 -27.01 -12.53
N PRO A 52 7.05 -27.18 -12.67
CA PRO A 52 8.00 -26.61 -11.72
C PRO A 52 7.89 -25.07 -11.73
N PRO A 53 7.99 -24.41 -10.55
CA PRO A 53 7.82 -22.98 -10.48
C PRO A 53 9.00 -22.27 -11.17
N ALA A 54 8.70 -21.28 -12.01
CA ALA A 54 9.73 -20.47 -12.67
C ALA A 54 10.56 -19.64 -11.68
N PHE A 55 10.06 -19.45 -10.46
CA PHE A 55 10.70 -18.67 -9.40
C PHE A 55 10.70 -19.45 -8.09
N LYS A 56 11.77 -19.31 -7.30
CA LYS A 56 11.80 -19.82 -5.93
C LYS A 56 10.95 -18.91 -5.04
N HIS A 57 9.80 -19.41 -4.62
CA HIS A 57 8.94 -18.71 -3.68
C HIS A 57 9.38 -18.97 -2.22
N PRO A 58 9.12 -18.02 -1.31
CA PRO A 58 9.14 -18.33 0.12
C PRO A 58 8.23 -19.53 0.42
N PRO A 59 8.60 -20.41 1.37
CA PRO A 59 7.82 -21.60 1.69
C PRO A 59 6.44 -21.26 2.29
N THR A 60 6.31 -20.11 2.93
CA THR A 60 5.07 -19.63 3.54
C THR A 60 4.77 -18.19 3.11
N PRO A 61 3.48 -17.84 2.88
CA PRO A 61 3.09 -16.45 2.69
C PRO A 61 3.40 -15.63 3.95
N GLN A 62 3.95 -14.42 3.76
CA GLN A 62 4.26 -13.51 4.86
C GLN A 62 3.09 -12.54 5.07
N TYR A 63 2.05 -12.96 5.80
CA TYR A 63 0.88 -12.11 6.04
C TYR A 63 1.21 -10.89 6.92
N GLY A 64 2.23 -10.99 7.79
CA GLY A 64 2.70 -9.90 8.65
C GLY A 64 3.25 -8.67 7.93
N VAL A 65 3.35 -8.67 6.59
CA VAL A 65 3.66 -7.44 5.83
C VAL A 65 2.42 -6.57 5.59
N PHE A 66 1.22 -7.14 5.71
CA PHE A 66 -0.04 -6.43 5.47
C PHE A 66 -0.53 -5.75 6.74
N TYR A 67 -1.17 -4.60 6.55
CA TYR A 67 -2.03 -3.96 7.53
C TYR A 67 -3.46 -4.19 7.07
N ILE A 68 -4.24 -4.93 7.85
CA ILE A 68 -5.58 -5.37 7.45
C ILE A 68 -6.62 -4.70 8.34
N ASP A 69 -7.39 -3.82 7.74
CA ASP A 69 -8.56 -3.20 8.34
C ASP A 69 -9.77 -4.10 8.15
N LEU A 70 -10.16 -4.78 9.23
CA LEU A 70 -11.28 -5.71 9.23
C LEU A 70 -12.65 -5.01 9.19
N ILE A 71 -12.72 -3.72 9.55
CA ILE A 71 -13.95 -2.93 9.57
C ILE A 71 -14.27 -2.46 8.16
N HIS A 72 -13.30 -1.81 7.51
CA HIS A 72 -13.48 -1.27 6.15
C HIS A 72 -13.13 -2.27 5.04
N LYS A 73 -12.64 -3.47 5.40
CA LYS A 73 -12.23 -4.54 4.48
C LYS A 73 -11.15 -4.10 3.50
N ILE A 74 -10.09 -3.46 4.01
CA ILE A 74 -8.94 -3.01 3.22
C ILE A 74 -7.67 -3.70 3.73
N ALA A 75 -6.89 -4.28 2.83
CA ALA A 75 -5.57 -4.83 3.13
C ALA A 75 -4.50 -4.03 2.39
N LEU A 76 -3.69 -3.27 3.14
CA LEU A 76 -2.60 -2.46 2.60
C LEU A 76 -1.26 -3.21 2.71
N CYS A 77 -0.56 -3.34 1.59
CA CYS A 77 0.86 -3.73 1.58
C CYS A 77 1.72 -2.49 1.35
N PRO A 78 2.41 -1.95 2.37
CA PRO A 78 3.21 -0.75 2.19
C PRO A 78 4.54 -1.06 1.48
N VAL A 79 4.75 -0.43 0.32
CA VAL A 79 6.03 -0.46 -0.39
C VAL A 79 6.85 0.77 -0.03
N TYR A 80 8.06 0.55 0.50
CA TYR A 80 8.97 1.64 0.86
C TYR A 80 9.28 2.55 -0.33
N LYS A 81 9.26 3.87 -0.11
CA LYS A 81 9.50 4.91 -1.13
C LYS A 81 8.50 4.91 -2.29
N ALA A 82 7.32 4.34 -2.07
CA ALA A 82 6.17 4.41 -2.97
C ALA A 82 4.94 5.00 -2.24
N ALA A 83 5.14 6.13 -1.55
CA ALA A 83 4.12 6.82 -0.74
C ALA A 83 3.55 6.00 0.44
N SER A 84 4.30 5.03 0.96
CA SER A 84 3.88 4.19 2.09
C SER A 84 3.54 4.99 3.34
N SER A 85 4.33 6.02 3.70
CA SER A 85 4.04 6.85 4.88
C SER A 85 2.70 7.58 4.77
N SER A 86 2.35 8.10 3.59
CA SER A 86 1.06 8.76 3.36
C SER A 86 -0.11 7.80 3.54
N TRP A 87 0.03 6.56 3.05
CA TRP A 87 -1.01 5.54 3.24
C TRP A 87 -1.09 5.01 4.66
N LEU A 88 0.03 4.87 5.36
CA LEU A 88 0.03 4.52 6.78
C LEU A 88 -0.61 5.63 7.64
N TYR A 89 -0.39 6.90 7.30
CA TYR A 89 -1.08 8.03 7.94
C TYR A 89 -2.61 7.93 7.76
N ASN A 90 -3.08 7.75 6.51
CA ASN A 90 -4.51 7.59 6.25
C ASN A 90 -5.09 6.34 6.93
N LEU A 91 -4.32 5.25 7.00
CA LEU A 91 -4.76 4.05 7.71
C LEU A 91 -4.88 4.31 9.22
N CYS A 92 -3.96 5.08 9.82
CA CYS A 92 -4.09 5.50 11.22
C CYS A 92 -5.37 6.33 11.43
N LEU A 93 -5.70 7.26 10.52
CA LEU A 93 -6.96 8.01 10.59
C LEU A 93 -8.18 7.08 10.53
N LEU A 94 -8.18 6.10 9.62
CA LEU A 94 -9.24 5.07 9.56
C LEU A 94 -9.31 4.24 10.85
N GLY A 95 -8.18 4.08 11.53
CA GLY A 95 -8.06 3.44 12.83
C GLY A 95 -8.52 4.30 14.02
N GLY A 96 -9.03 5.50 13.78
CA GLY A 96 -9.56 6.39 14.82
C GLY A 96 -8.53 7.32 15.46
N TYR A 97 -7.32 7.46 14.88
CA TYR A 97 -6.41 8.52 15.29
C TYR A 97 -6.87 9.87 14.73
N GLU A 98 -6.73 10.93 15.54
CA GLU A 98 -6.94 12.31 15.11
C GLU A 98 -5.67 12.88 14.44
N GLU A 99 -5.84 13.82 13.50
CA GLU A 99 -4.70 14.44 12.79
C GLU A 99 -3.72 15.13 13.75
N THR A 100 -4.25 15.83 14.77
CA THR A 100 -3.46 16.52 15.79
C THR A 100 -2.60 15.54 16.59
N GLN A 101 -3.16 14.38 16.94
CA GLN A 101 -2.44 13.32 17.64
C GLN A 101 -1.34 12.73 16.76
N LEU A 102 -1.60 12.49 15.48
CA LEU A 102 -0.57 11.99 14.56
C LEU A 102 0.55 13.02 14.35
N ALA A 103 0.23 14.31 14.27
CA ALA A 103 1.23 15.38 14.16
C ALA A 103 2.14 15.49 15.39
N GLU A 104 1.66 15.14 16.57
CA GLU A 104 2.44 15.11 17.80
C GLU A 104 3.26 13.82 17.93
N VAL A 105 2.59 12.67 17.81
CA VAL A 105 3.21 11.36 18.08
C VAL A 105 4.20 10.96 16.98
N ASN A 106 3.99 11.39 15.72
CA ASN A 106 4.91 11.08 14.62
C ASN A 106 6.29 11.75 14.78
N ARG A 107 6.46 12.66 15.75
CA ARG A 107 7.78 13.20 16.13
C ARG A 107 8.62 12.20 16.94
N THR A 108 7.97 11.23 17.58
CA THR A 108 8.61 10.29 18.52
C THR A 108 8.45 8.82 18.13
N GLN A 109 7.40 8.47 17.37
CA GLN A 109 7.14 7.11 16.91
C GLN A 109 6.85 7.08 15.41
N GLN A 110 7.32 6.03 14.72
CA GLN A 110 7.03 5.86 13.30
C GLN A 110 5.56 5.49 13.08
N LEU A 111 4.96 5.98 11.99
CA LEU A 111 3.58 5.66 11.60
C LEU A 111 3.31 4.15 11.49
N SER A 112 4.29 3.34 11.10
CA SER A 112 4.16 1.87 11.07
C SER A 112 3.88 1.28 12.45
N VAL A 113 4.55 1.80 13.48
CA VAL A 113 4.35 1.39 14.88
C VAL A 113 2.96 1.79 15.37
N LEU A 114 2.49 2.98 15.01
CA LEU A 114 1.15 3.46 15.35
C LEU A 114 0.07 2.63 14.65
N ALA A 115 0.22 2.43 13.33
CA ALA A 115 -0.69 1.61 12.56
C ALA A 115 -0.76 0.18 13.11
N ARG A 116 0.35 -0.41 13.57
CA ARG A 116 0.35 -1.76 14.20
C ARG A 116 -0.40 -1.85 15.53
N LYS A 117 -0.55 -0.74 16.27
CA LYS A 117 -1.36 -0.73 17.50
C LYS A 117 -2.86 -0.91 17.19
N VAL A 118 -3.31 -0.44 16.03
CA VAL A 118 -4.72 -0.51 15.63
C VAL A 118 -4.99 -1.67 14.67
N PHE A 119 -4.02 -1.99 13.80
CA PHE A 119 -4.07 -3.08 12.83
C PHE A 119 -2.95 -4.08 13.16
N PRO A 120 -3.13 -4.89 14.23
CA PRO A 120 -2.13 -5.88 14.63
C PRO A 120 -1.92 -6.92 13.53
N GLU A 121 -0.79 -7.61 13.60
CA GLU A 121 -0.53 -8.73 12.70
C GLU A 121 -1.54 -9.85 12.97
N LEU A 122 -2.01 -10.46 11.89
CA LEU A 122 -2.88 -11.63 11.94
C LEU A 122 -2.05 -12.85 11.57
N GLU A 123 -2.35 -13.96 12.24
CA GLU A 123 -1.74 -15.26 11.97
C GLU A 123 -2.60 -16.10 11.04
N TYR A 124 -2.01 -17.13 10.44
CA TYR A 124 -2.77 -18.13 9.69
C TYR A 124 -3.71 -18.91 10.64
N PRO A 125 -4.97 -19.22 10.25
CA PRO A 125 -5.61 -18.98 8.94
C PRO A 125 -6.33 -17.63 8.83
N GLN A 126 -6.50 -16.91 9.94
CA GLN A 126 -7.28 -15.67 10.02
C GLN A 126 -6.75 -14.60 9.07
N ALA A 127 -5.44 -14.50 8.93
CA ALA A 127 -4.79 -13.57 8.02
C ALA A 127 -5.11 -13.87 6.56
N GLU A 128 -5.19 -15.15 6.19
CA GLU A 128 -5.56 -15.55 4.83
C GLU A 128 -7.02 -15.20 4.53
N GLU A 129 -7.93 -15.54 5.43
CA GLU A 129 -9.36 -15.23 5.29
C GLU A 129 -9.60 -13.71 5.23
N ALA A 130 -8.97 -12.95 6.11
CA ALA A 130 -9.06 -11.50 6.14
C ALA A 130 -8.49 -10.87 4.86
N LEU A 131 -7.35 -11.36 4.38
CA LEU A 131 -6.76 -10.89 3.13
C LEU A 131 -7.68 -11.24 1.93
N GLN A 132 -8.21 -12.45 1.87
CA GLN A 132 -9.09 -12.88 0.78
C GLN A 132 -10.39 -12.06 0.73
N SER A 133 -10.98 -11.75 1.87
CA SER A 133 -12.23 -10.96 2.00
C SER A 133 -12.05 -9.44 1.90
N SER A 134 -10.81 -8.94 1.85
CA SER A 134 -10.52 -7.49 1.77
C SER A 134 -10.18 -7.02 0.36
N LEU A 135 -10.42 -5.74 0.09
CA LEU A 135 -9.84 -5.01 -1.04
C LEU A 135 -8.33 -4.87 -0.81
N LYS A 136 -7.52 -5.36 -1.76
CA LYS A 136 -6.06 -5.31 -1.67
C LYS A 136 -5.56 -4.00 -2.28
N LEU A 137 -4.92 -3.16 -1.47
CA LEU A 137 -4.32 -1.91 -1.90
C LEU A 137 -2.79 -2.03 -1.94
N LEU A 138 -2.23 -1.72 -3.11
CA LEU A 138 -0.79 -1.67 -3.33
C LEU A 138 -0.45 -0.44 -4.17
N VAL A 139 0.37 0.45 -3.62
CA VAL A 139 0.91 1.60 -4.36
C VAL A 139 2.37 1.33 -4.70
N VAL A 140 2.72 1.54 -5.95
CA VAL A 140 4.06 1.29 -6.49
C VAL A 140 4.55 2.51 -7.24
N ARG A 141 5.87 2.61 -7.33
CA ARG A 141 6.58 3.66 -8.06
C ARG A 141 7.52 3.02 -9.07
N HIS A 142 7.93 3.78 -10.09
CA HIS A 142 8.95 3.35 -11.01
C HIS A 142 10.21 2.88 -10.25
N PRO A 143 10.77 1.68 -10.54
CA PRO A 143 11.85 1.10 -9.72
C PRO A 143 13.09 2.00 -9.59
N LEU A 144 13.50 2.67 -10.66
CA LEU A 144 14.67 3.56 -10.64
C LEU A 144 14.43 4.82 -9.81
N GLU A 145 13.21 5.37 -9.84
CA GLU A 145 12.89 6.53 -9.00
C GLU A 145 12.83 6.13 -7.53
N ARG A 146 12.30 4.94 -7.24
CA ARG A 146 12.27 4.38 -5.89
C ARG A 146 13.68 4.18 -5.36
N LEU A 147 14.59 3.64 -6.18
CA LEU A 147 15.99 3.47 -5.82
C LEU A 147 16.68 4.80 -5.57
N LEU A 148 16.50 5.77 -6.46
CA LEU A 148 17.07 7.11 -6.33
C LEU A 148 16.56 7.82 -5.05
N SER A 149 15.26 7.73 -4.78
CA SER A 149 14.68 8.26 -3.53
C SER A 149 15.28 7.58 -2.30
N ALA A 150 15.45 6.26 -2.32
CA ALA A 150 16.07 5.55 -1.19
C ALA A 150 17.54 5.94 -0.99
N TYR A 151 18.27 6.19 -2.08
CA TYR A 151 19.67 6.60 -2.04
C TYR A 151 19.85 7.99 -1.46
N ARG A 152 19.07 8.99 -1.93
CA ARG A 152 19.13 10.36 -1.40
C ARG A 152 18.80 10.42 0.09
N ASP A 153 17.74 9.72 0.52
CA ASP A 153 17.34 9.65 1.93
C ASP A 153 18.37 9.00 2.87
N LYS A 154 19.44 8.40 2.32
CA LYS A 154 20.56 7.85 3.11
C LYS A 154 21.79 8.75 3.14
N LEU A 155 21.86 9.75 2.26
CA LEU A 155 23.02 10.63 2.11
C LEU A 155 22.73 12.08 2.49
N GLU A 156 21.47 12.50 2.38
CA GLU A 156 20.92 13.77 2.86
C GLU A 156 20.28 13.59 4.24
#